data_AF-A0A6C0LM70-F1
#
_entry.id   AF-A0A6C0LM70-F1
#
_cell.length_a   1.000
_cell.length_b   1.000
_cell.length_c   1.000
_cell.angle_alpha   90.00
_cell.angle_beta   90.00
_cell.angle_gamma   90.00
#
_symmetry.space_group_name_H-M   'P 1'
#
loop_
_entity.id
_entity.type
_entity.pdbx_description
1 polymer ?
#
loop_
_entity_poly.entity_id
_entity_poly.type
_entity_poly.pdbx_seq_one_letter_code
_entity_poly.pdbx_strand_id
1 'polypeptide(L)'
;MTSHSEIVNSYKEKLPPHLRKLYERLAIERRNISYYGYLLGFILSLLIIYYKLKVSGRNSLSLVCLVTSTCFLTNYFYYILSPKSDWMLNHINNQYQARIWLEMYREMQFNYHMGIVLGIMAVAMLAFSFRC
;
A
#
# COMPACT_ATOMS: atom_id res chain seq x y z
N MET A 1 -4.69 -5.05 -7.61
CA MET A 1 -5.16 -3.67 -7.81
C MET A 1 -4.33 -2.85 -8.82
N THR A 2 -3.43 -3.46 -9.60
CA THR A 2 -2.69 -2.77 -10.69
C THR A 2 -3.13 -3.18 -12.10
N SER A 3 -4.04 -4.16 -12.23
CA SER A 3 -4.53 -4.68 -13.52
C SER A 3 -5.37 -3.67 -14.31
N HIS A 4 -5.96 -2.68 -13.65
CA HIS A 4 -6.75 -1.61 -14.28
C HIS A 4 -5.93 -0.35 -14.57
N SER A 5 -4.64 -0.34 -14.21
CA SER A 5 -3.79 0.82 -14.41
C SER A 5 -3.25 0.82 -15.85
N GLU A 6 -3.65 1.83 -16.62
CA GLU A 6 -3.23 1.99 -18.02
C GLU A 6 -1.71 2.05 -18.16
N ILE A 7 -1.02 2.79 -17.28
CA ILE A 7 0.45 2.89 -17.26
C ILE A 7 1.13 1.53 -17.01
N VAL A 8 0.55 0.68 -16.15
CA VAL A 8 1.07 -0.67 -15.87
C VAL A 8 0.84 -1.60 -17.05
N ASN A 9 -0.32 -1.52 -17.71
CA ASN A 9 -0.63 -2.35 -18.86
C ASN A 9 0.27 -1.97 -20.06
N SER A 10 0.43 -0.67 -20.33
CA SER A 10 1.35 -0.17 -21.36
C SER A 10 2.80 -0.58 -21.09
N TYR A 11 3.24 -0.56 -19.83
CA TYR A 11 4.56 -1.05 -19.44
C TYR A 11 4.72 -2.56 -19.72
N LYS A 12 3.74 -3.38 -19.33
CA LYS A 12 3.78 -4.84 -19.53
C LYS A 12 3.82 -5.25 -21.00
N GLU A 13 3.11 -4.53 -21.87
CA GLU A 13 3.08 -4.79 -23.30
C GLU A 13 4.44 -4.54 -23.97
N LYS A 14 5.22 -3.60 -23.44
CA LYS A 14 6.56 -3.25 -23.94
C LYS A 14 7.66 -4.17 -23.40
N LEU A 15 7.33 -5.14 -22.53
CA LEU A 15 8.30 -6.06 -21.94
C LEU A 15 8.47 -7.36 -22.75
N PRO A 16 9.72 -7.84 -22.94
CA PRO A 16 9.99 -9.20 -23.36
C PRO A 16 9.31 -10.25 -22.46
N PRO A 17 8.96 -11.45 -23.00
CA PRO A 17 8.23 -12.47 -22.24
C PRO A 17 8.89 -12.89 -20.91
N HIS A 18 10.23 -12.94 -20.86
CA HIS A 18 10.96 -13.30 -19.64
C HIS A 18 10.85 -12.22 -18.56
N LEU A 19 10.99 -10.95 -18.92
CA LEU A 19 10.84 -9.81 -18.01
C LEU A 19 9.39 -9.64 -17.54
N ARG A 20 8.40 -9.96 -18.38
CA ARG A 20 6.99 -9.94 -17.99
C ARG A 20 6.69 -10.96 -16.89
N LYS A 21 7.20 -12.20 -17.02
CA LYS A 21 7.07 -13.23 -15.97
C LYS A 21 7.76 -12.83 -14.67
N LEU A 22 8.95 -12.22 -14.76
CA LEU A 22 9.66 -11.69 -13.60
C LEU A 22 8.83 -10.60 -12.91
N TYR A 23 8.32 -9.62 -13.68
CA TYR A 23 7.46 -8.57 -13.15
C TYR A 23 6.24 -9.13 -12.41
N GLU A 24 5.54 -10.11 -12.99
CA GLU A 24 4.37 -10.73 -12.36
C GLU A 24 4.72 -11.39 -11.03
N ARG A 25 5.84 -12.13 -10.99
CA ARG A 25 6.34 -12.73 -9.76
C ARG A 25 6.61 -11.67 -8.68
N LEU A 26 7.34 -10.61 -9.03
CA LEU A 26 7.67 -9.52 -8.10
C LEU A 26 6.41 -8.76 -7.65
N ALA A 27 5.45 -8.55 -8.54
CA ALA A 27 4.19 -7.90 -8.22
C ALA A 27 3.34 -8.74 -7.25
N ILE A 28 3.30 -10.06 -7.46
CA ILE A 28 2.60 -11.00 -6.55
C ILE A 28 3.28 -11.01 -5.18
N GLU A 29 4.60 -11.10 -5.13
CA GLU A 29 5.35 -11.05 -3.87
C GLU A 29 5.04 -9.77 -3.09
N ARG A 30 5.19 -8.60 -3.72
CA ARG A 30 4.94 -7.30 -3.09
C ARG A 30 3.49 -7.16 -2.61
N ARG A 31 2.54 -7.70 -3.38
CA ARG A 31 1.13 -7.77 -2.98
C ARG A 31 0.95 -8.64 -1.74
N ASN A 32 1.58 -9.81 -1.71
CA ASN A 32 1.48 -10.73 -0.58
C ASN A 32 2.10 -10.11 0.68
N ILE A 33 3.24 -9.43 0.56
CA ILE A 33 3.85 -8.66 1.66
C ILE A 33 2.84 -7.65 2.24
N SER A 34 2.15 -6.89 1.39
CA SER A 34 1.12 -5.96 1.87
C SER A 34 -0.06 -6.68 2.52
N TYR A 35 -0.52 -7.81 1.98
CA TYR A 35 -1.59 -8.58 2.63
C TYR A 35 -1.20 -9.12 4.00
N TYR A 36 0.04 -9.59 4.18
CA TYR A 36 0.53 -9.98 5.50
C TYR A 36 0.60 -8.78 6.45
N GLY A 37 1.03 -7.61 5.97
CA GLY A 37 1.02 -6.37 6.76
C GLY A 37 -0.39 -5.97 7.21
N TYR A 38 -1.39 -6.06 6.34
CA TYR A 38 -2.79 -5.82 6.71
C TYR A 38 -3.34 -6.88 7.67
N LEU A 39 -3.00 -8.15 7.48
CA LEU A 39 -3.40 -9.22 8.41
C LEU A 39 -2.86 -8.95 9.82
N LEU A 40 -1.58 -8.58 9.92
CA LEU A 40 -0.97 -8.20 11.19
C LEU A 40 -1.66 -6.96 11.80
N GLY A 41 -1.90 -5.93 10.99
CA GLY A 41 -2.61 -4.72 11.42
C GLY A 41 -4.03 -4.99 11.91
N PHE A 42 -4.73 -5.93 11.28
CA PHE A 42 -6.05 -6.38 11.69
C PHE A 42 -6.01 -7.09 13.05
N ILE A 43 -5.05 -8.00 13.27
CA ILE A 43 -4.87 -8.67 14.57
C ILE A 43 -4.57 -7.65 15.68
N LEU A 44 -3.67 -6.69 15.43
CA LEU A 44 -3.37 -5.62 16.39
C LEU A 44 -4.60 -4.76 16.69
N SER A 45 -5.40 -4.46 15.67
CA SER A 45 -6.63 -3.70 15.82
C SER A 45 -7.67 -4.42 16.67
N LEU A 46 -7.81 -5.74 16.54
CA LEU A 46 -8.69 -6.54 17.40
C LEU A 46 -8.25 -6.47 18.87
N LEU A 47 -6.93 -6.50 19.14
CA LEU A 47 -6.40 -6.35 20.50
C LEU A 47 -6.72 -4.96 21.08
N ILE A 48 -6.59 -3.89 20.28
CA ILE A 48 -6.95 -2.53 20.68
C ILE A 48 -8.43 -2.41 21.00
N ILE A 49 -9.30 -2.95 20.14
CA ILE A 49 -10.75 -2.95 20.33
C ILE A 49 -11.11 -3.70 21.62
N TYR A 50 -10.57 -4.91 21.80
CA TYR A 50 -10.83 -5.72 22.99
C TYR A 50 -10.45 -4.98 24.28
N TYR A 51 -9.25 -4.38 24.31
CA TYR A 51 -8.79 -3.61 25.47
C TYR A 51 -9.67 -2.38 25.74
N LYS A 52 -10.00 -1.61 24.70
CA LYS A 52 -10.82 -0.39 24.82
C LYS A 52 -12.25 -0.70 25.26
N LEU A 53 -12.87 -1.76 24.73
CA LEU A 53 -14.21 -2.20 25.13
C LEU A 53 -14.25 -2.64 26.59
N LYS A 54 -13.24 -3.38 27.05
CA LYS A 54 -13.16 -3.86 28.43
C LYS A 54 -12.98 -2.74 29.46
N VAL A 55 -12.26 -1.67 29.11
CA VAL A 55 -11.94 -0.57 30.03
C VAL A 55 -13.00 0.55 30.01
N SER A 56 -13.52 0.91 28.84
CA SER A 56 -14.35 2.13 28.68
C SER A 56 -15.79 1.86 28.24
N GLY A 57 -16.09 0.66 27.72
CA GLY A 57 -17.45 0.24 27.33
C GLY A 57 -18.11 1.04 26.19
N ARG A 58 -17.41 2.01 25.58
CA ARG A 58 -17.97 2.90 24.54
C ARG A 58 -17.24 2.74 23.21
N ASN A 59 -18.01 2.53 22.15
CA ASN A 59 -17.55 2.68 20.77
C ASN A 59 -17.67 4.15 20.37
N SER A 60 -16.54 4.78 20.03
CA SER A 60 -16.49 6.15 19.53
C SER A 60 -15.88 6.21 18.14
N LEU A 61 -16.16 7.29 17.41
CA LEU A 61 -15.51 7.60 16.14
C LEU A 61 -13.96 7.56 16.29
N SER A 62 -13.44 7.99 17.44
CA SER A 62 -12.01 7.94 17.76
C SER A 62 -11.44 6.52 17.80
N LEU A 63 -12.24 5.51 18.22
CA LEU A 63 -11.81 4.11 18.19
C LEU A 63 -11.68 3.60 16.75
N VAL A 64 -12.60 3.97 15.88
CA VAL A 64 -12.54 3.64 14.45
C VAL A 64 -11.28 4.25 13.83
N CYS A 65 -11.04 5.55 14.05
CA CYS A 65 -9.82 6.21 13.56
C CYS A 65 -8.55 5.53 14.09
N LEU A 66 -8.50 5.20 15.39
CA LEU A 66 -7.34 4.55 16.00
C LEU A 66 -7.07 3.18 15.35
N VAL A 67 -8.10 2.36 15.16
CA VAL A 67 -8.01 1.04 14.52
C VAL A 67 -7.57 1.18 13.07
N THR A 68 -8.21 2.06 12.30
CA THR A 68 -7.87 2.30 10.90
C THR A 68 -6.45 2.80 10.73
N SER A 69 -6.02 3.78 11.53
CA SER A 69 -4.63 4.27 11.55
C SER A 69 -3.65 3.17 11.91
N THR A 70 -3.98 2.33 12.90
CA THR A 70 -3.13 1.20 13.30
C THR A 70 -2.94 0.21 12.15
N CYS A 71 -4.02 -0.15 11.44
CA CYS A 71 -3.94 -1.02 10.25
C CYS A 71 -3.03 -0.43 9.17
N PHE A 72 -3.22 0.84 8.81
CA PHE A 72 -2.43 1.47 7.75
C PHE A 72 -0.96 1.65 8.13
N LEU A 73 -0.68 2.08 9.36
CA LEU A 73 0.69 2.21 9.87
C LEU A 73 1.39 0.86 9.90
N THR A 74 0.72 -0.17 10.44
CA THR A 74 1.30 -1.52 10.51
C THR A 74 1.61 -2.06 9.11
N ASN A 75 0.67 -1.94 8.16
CA ASN A 75 0.92 -2.35 6.78
C ASN A 75 2.08 -1.57 6.14
N TYR A 76 2.16 -0.25 6.35
CA TYR A 76 3.23 0.58 5.81
C TYR A 76 4.61 0.13 6.33
N PHE A 77 4.76 0.02 7.65
CA PHE A 77 6.03 -0.42 8.25
C PHE A 77 6.38 -1.85 7.87
N TYR A 78 5.40 -2.76 7.90
CA TYR A 78 5.61 -4.13 7.48
C TYR A 78 6.11 -4.20 6.03
N TYR A 79 5.50 -3.44 5.12
CA TYR A 79 5.89 -3.39 3.72
C TYR A 79 7.30 -2.83 3.49
N ILE A 80 7.68 -1.77 4.22
CA ILE A 80 9.01 -1.16 4.12
C ILE A 80 10.10 -2.08 4.68
N LEU A 81 9.87 -2.64 5.87
CA LEU A 81 10.86 -3.45 6.58
C LEU A 81 10.99 -4.86 6.02
N SER A 82 9.96 -5.38 5.36
CA SER A 82 10.02 -6.71 4.74
C SER A 82 11.06 -6.74 3.62
N PRO A 83 12.00 -7.70 3.67
CA PRO A 83 12.98 -7.88 2.62
C PRO A 83 12.25 -8.22 1.31
N LYS A 84 12.76 -7.68 0.21
CA LYS A 84 12.24 -7.93 -1.14
C LYS A 84 13.23 -8.85 -1.82
N SER A 85 12.73 -9.93 -2.44
CA SER A 85 13.58 -10.96 -3.02
C SER A 85 14.51 -10.43 -4.10
N ASP A 86 13.99 -9.52 -4.93
CA ASP A 86 14.70 -9.01 -6.10
C ASP A 86 14.06 -7.73 -6.67
N TRP A 87 14.77 -7.08 -7.60
CA TRP A 87 14.38 -5.85 -8.25
C TRP A 87 14.42 -5.98 -9.78
N MET A 88 13.42 -5.39 -10.43
CA MET A 88 13.34 -5.36 -11.89
C MET A 88 14.60 -4.75 -12.54
N LEU A 89 15.17 -3.71 -11.92
CA LEU A 89 16.36 -3.01 -12.40
C LEU A 89 17.57 -3.94 -12.56
N ASN A 90 17.67 -5.01 -11.77
CA ASN A 90 18.77 -5.99 -11.87
C ASN A 90 18.73 -6.80 -13.18
N HIS A 91 17.59 -6.81 -13.87
CA HIS A 91 17.33 -7.63 -15.05
C HIS A 91 17.14 -6.80 -16.33
N ILE A 92 17.14 -5.47 -16.21
CA ILE A 92 17.00 -4.55 -17.32
C ILE A 92 18.40 -4.23 -17.87
N ASN A 93 18.65 -4.63 -19.12
CA ASN A 93 19.96 -4.45 -19.77
C ASN A 93 20.04 -3.22 -20.69
N ASN A 94 18.92 -2.51 -20.90
CA ASN A 94 18.86 -1.38 -21.81
C ASN A 94 18.26 -0.13 -21.15
N GLN A 95 18.88 1.03 -21.43
CA GLN A 95 18.44 2.36 -21.00
C GLN A 95 16.97 2.65 -21.35
N TYR A 96 16.52 2.21 -22.53
CA TYR A 96 15.12 2.38 -22.93
C TYR A 96 14.14 1.70 -21.96
N GLN A 97 14.42 0.45 -21.58
CA GLN A 97 13.58 -0.30 -20.65
C GLN A 97 13.65 0.28 -19.23
N ALA A 98 14.83 0.76 -18.80
CA ALA A 98 15.00 1.42 -17.51
C ALA A 98 14.16 2.70 -17.42
N ARG A 99 14.11 3.48 -18.50
CA ARG A 99 13.28 4.69 -18.60
C ARG A 99 11.79 4.38 -18.47
N ILE A 100 11.28 3.38 -19.19
CA ILE A 100 9.86 3.02 -19.10
C ILE A 100 9.52 2.47 -17.70
N TRP A 101 10.42 1.67 -17.11
CA TRP A 101 10.24 1.22 -15.73
C TRP A 101 10.17 2.39 -14.75
N LEU A 102 11.05 3.39 -14.89
CA LEU A 102 11.08 4.59 -14.05
C LEU A 102 9.80 5.41 -14.20
N GLU A 103 9.30 5.59 -15.42
CA GLU A 103 8.04 6.30 -15.69
C GLU A 103 6.86 5.60 -15.00
N MET A 104 6.71 4.30 -15.20
CA MET A 104 5.69 3.51 -14.51
C MET A 104 5.84 3.56 -12.99
N TYR A 105 7.06 3.44 -12.48
CA TYR A 105 7.33 3.46 -11.04
C TYR A 105 6.95 4.80 -10.40
N ARG A 106 7.31 5.92 -11.04
CA ARG A 106 7.00 7.27 -10.54
C ARG A 106 5.49 7.56 -10.52
N GLU A 107 4.78 7.18 -11.57
CA GLU A 107 3.31 7.34 -11.62
C GLU A 107 2.62 6.52 -10.53
N MET A 108 3.04 5.27 -10.33
CA MET A 108 2.53 4.43 -9.25
C MET A 108 2.84 5.01 -7.86
N GLN A 109 4.05 5.56 -7.68
CA GLN A 109 4.44 6.23 -6.44
C GLN A 109 3.60 7.48 -6.18
N PHE A 110 3.38 8.32 -7.20
CA PHE A 110 2.55 9.51 -7.10
C PHE A 110 1.11 9.15 -6.69
N ASN A 111 0.49 8.20 -7.40
CA ASN A 111 -0.87 7.75 -7.10
C ASN A 111 -1.01 7.22 -5.67
N TYR A 112 -0.01 6.48 -5.17
CA TYR A 112 0.00 6.01 -3.79
C TYR A 112 0.05 7.16 -2.77
N HIS A 113 0.97 8.11 -2.92
CA HIS A 113 1.11 9.23 -1.99
C HIS A 113 -0.08 10.19 -2.07
N MET A 114 -0.61 10.45 -3.26
CA MET A 114 -1.83 11.24 -3.44
C MET A 114 -3.02 10.61 -2.74
N GLY A 115 -3.17 9.28 -2.82
CA GLY A 115 -4.21 8.58 -2.06
C GLY A 115 -4.10 8.77 -0.55
N ILE A 116 -2.88 8.74 0.00
CA ILE A 116 -2.64 9.00 1.43
C ILE A 116 -2.99 10.46 1.78
N VAL A 117 -2.51 11.43 1.00
CA VAL A 117 -2.78 12.86 1.23
C VAL A 117 -4.27 13.15 1.21
N LEU A 118 -5.00 12.64 0.22
CA LEU A 118 -6.45 12.77 0.12
C LEU A 118 -7.15 12.11 1.32
N GLY A 119 -6.68 10.94 1.76
CA GLY A 119 -7.20 10.27 2.96
C GLY A 119 -7.02 11.11 4.23
N ILE A 120 -5.84 11.70 4.43
CA ILE A 120 -5.57 12.59 5.57
C ILE A 120 -6.47 13.83 5.53
N MET A 121 -6.60 14.47 4.36
CA MET A 121 -7.46 15.64 4.18
C MET A 121 -8.92 15.33 4.49
N ALA A 122 -9.43 14.19 4.01
CA ALA A 122 -10.79 13.75 4.31
C ALA A 122 -11.03 13.55 5.81
N VAL A 123 -10.10 12.87 6.50
CA VAL A 123 -10.20 12.67 7.96
C VAL A 123 -10.11 13.99 8.72
N ALA A 124 -9.24 14.92 8.30
CA ALA A 124 -9.12 16.24 8.92
C ALA A 124 -10.41 17.06 8.78
N MET A 125 -11.03 17.04 7.60
CA MET A 125 -12.32 17.71 7.35
C MET A 125 -13.41 17.12 8.25
N LEU A 126 -13.54 15.79 8.30
CA LEU A 126 -14.53 15.13 9.16
C LEU A 126 -14.31 15.46 10.64
N ALA A 127 -13.07 15.41 11.12
CA ALA A 127 -12.74 15.74 12.49
C ALA A 127 -13.08 17.20 12.84
N PHE A 128 -12.92 18.14 11.90
CA PHE A 128 -13.33 19.53 12.08
C PHE A 128 -14.86 19.67 12.08
N SER A 129 -15.57 19.02 11.17
CA SER A 129 -17.03 19.08 11.07
C SER A 129 -17.76 18.54 12.30
N PHE A 130 -17.25 17.47 12.92
CA PHE A 130 -17.83 16.86 14.13
C PHE A 130 -17.26 17.43 15.44
N ARG A 131 -16.52 18.55 15.37
CA ARG A 131 -16.01 19.26 16.55
C ARG A 131 -17.02 20.25 17.15
N CYS A 132 -18.14 20.47 16.46
CA CYS A 132 -19.29 21.27 16.89
C CYS A 132 -20.45 20.37 17.29
#